data_AF-A0A949A0E0-F1
#
_entry.id   AF-A0A949A0E0-F1
#
_cell.length_a   1.000
_cell.length_b   1.000
_cell.length_c   1.000
_cell.angle_alpha   90.00
_cell.angle_beta   90.00
_cell.angle_gamma   90.00
#
_symmetry.space_group_name_H-M   'P 1'
#
loop_
_entity.id
_entity.type
_entity.pdbx_description
1 polymer ?
#
loop_
_entity_poly.entity_id
_entity_poly.type
_entity_poly.pdbx_seq_one_letter_code
_entity_poly.pdbx_strand_id
1 'polypeptide(L)'
;MFLQFVVGLTDVYVAGLFRPEVQGAVGFGSQVLFFFSVFANGLGVGIVAIIARSVGIRDQYAMWHTARQGLLLAVLVTSPQSLIGIVLGSSYQLYWFLPEKVALSTQLGAVGVWAAMVVSMILQGIFMSIRFRRGRWKDIDFAGQPLTASR
;
A
#
# COMPACT_ATOMS: atom_id res chain seq x y z
N MET A 1 -0.51 -11.45 0.94
CA MET A 1 -1.07 -11.94 2.21
C MET A 1 0.01 -12.38 3.18
N PHE A 2 0.87 -13.37 2.86
CA PHE A 2 1.96 -13.78 3.76
C PHE A 2 2.93 -12.64 4.14
N LEU A 3 3.39 -11.86 3.16
CA LEU A 3 4.29 -10.72 3.44
C LEU A 3 3.63 -9.64 4.31
N GLN A 4 2.34 -9.35 4.08
CA GLN A 4 1.58 -8.39 4.88
C GLN A 4 1.45 -8.85 6.34
N PHE A 5 1.26 -10.16 6.54
CA PHE A 5 1.23 -10.77 7.86
C PHE A 5 2.59 -10.64 8.57
N VAL A 6 3.70 -10.94 7.89
CA VAL A 6 5.05 -10.79 8.46
C VAL A 6 5.35 -9.35 8.82
N VAL A 7 4.96 -8.38 7.97
CA VAL A 7 5.07 -6.95 8.29
C VAL A 7 4.28 -6.60 9.55
N GLY A 8 3.01 -7.03 9.65
CA GLY A 8 2.21 -6.77 10.84
C GLY A 8 2.78 -7.41 12.13
N LEU A 9 3.37 -8.60 12.01
CA LEU A 9 4.03 -9.27 13.13
C LEU A 9 5.32 -8.53 13.53
N THR A 10 6.06 -8.03 12.55
CA THR A 10 7.27 -7.22 12.75
C THR A 10 6.92 -5.89 13.43
N ASP A 11 5.83 -5.22 13.02
CA ASP A 11 5.38 -3.95 13.62
C ASP A 11 5.08 -4.12 15.11
N VAL A 12 4.34 -5.17 15.47
CA VAL A 12 3.99 -5.48 16.88
C VAL A 12 5.23 -5.91 17.67
N TYR A 13 6.11 -6.72 17.06
CA TYR A 13 7.35 -7.18 17.70
C TYR A 13 8.29 -6.02 17.99
N VAL A 14 8.56 -5.16 17.01
CA VAL A 14 9.42 -3.99 17.15
C VAL A 14 8.82 -3.01 18.17
N ALA A 15 7.52 -2.79 18.17
CA ALA A 15 6.85 -1.97 19.19
C ALA A 15 6.98 -2.55 20.61
N GLY A 16 6.89 -3.87 20.74
CA GLY A 16 7.06 -4.59 22.00
C GLY A 16 8.48 -4.51 22.57
N LEU A 17 9.51 -4.33 21.73
CA LEU A 17 10.89 -4.12 22.18
C LEU A 17 11.09 -2.79 22.92
N PHE A 18 10.23 -1.80 22.68
CA PHE A 18 10.29 -0.54 23.42
C PHE A 18 9.59 -0.70 24.77
N ARG A 19 8.25 -0.75 24.78
CA ARG A 19 7.41 -0.80 26.00
C ARG A 19 6.01 -1.36 25.72
N PRO A 20 5.33 -2.00 26.68
CA PRO A 20 3.98 -2.54 26.49
C PRO A 20 2.95 -1.48 26.07
N GLU A 21 3.10 -0.26 26.59
CA GLU A 21 2.21 0.87 26.25
C GLU A 21 2.33 1.29 24.77
N VAL A 22 3.54 1.21 24.19
CA VAL A 22 3.79 1.51 22.77
C VAL A 22 3.14 0.44 21.90
N GLN A 23 3.26 -0.83 22.29
CA GLN A 23 2.66 -1.95 21.57
C GLN A 23 1.12 -1.85 21.51
N GLY A 24 0.48 -1.45 22.62
CA GLY A 24 -0.96 -1.19 22.65
C GLY A 24 -1.39 -0.05 21.71
N ALA A 25 -0.60 1.03 21.66
CA ALA A 25 -0.84 2.14 20.75
C ALA A 25 -0.68 1.76 19.28
N VAL A 26 0.33 0.95 18.93
CA VAL A 26 0.51 0.44 17.56
C VAL A 26 -0.68 -0.44 17.15
N GLY A 27 -1.16 -1.30 18.04
CA GLY A 27 -2.36 -2.11 17.81
C GLY A 27 -3.59 -1.26 17.48
N PHE A 28 -3.89 -0.28 18.32
CA PHE A 28 -5.02 0.64 18.10
C PHE A 28 -4.86 1.46 16.82
N GLY A 29 -3.67 2.01 16.57
CA GLY A 29 -3.37 2.76 15.34
C GLY A 29 -3.53 1.90 14.08
N SER A 30 -3.15 0.63 14.13
CA SER A 30 -3.29 -0.31 13.01
C SER A 30 -4.75 -0.55 12.61
N GLN A 31 -5.69 -0.57 13.56
CA GLN A 31 -7.12 -0.71 13.29
C GLN A 31 -7.71 0.52 12.61
N VAL A 32 -7.30 1.72 13.05
CA VAL A 32 -7.69 2.97 12.37
C VAL A 32 -7.15 3.00 10.94
N LEU A 33 -5.88 2.63 10.75
CA LEU A 33 -5.25 2.55 9.42
C LEU A 33 -5.90 1.51 8.50
N PHE A 34 -6.34 0.39 9.06
CA PHE A 34 -7.03 -0.65 8.30
C PHE A 34 -8.33 -0.12 7.68
N PHE A 35 -9.14 0.60 8.46
CA PHE A 35 -10.42 1.15 8.00
C PHE A 35 -10.24 2.05 6.76
N PHE A 36 -9.29 2.98 6.80
CA PHE A 36 -9.00 3.85 5.66
C PHE A 36 -8.36 3.10 4.49
N SER A 37 -7.53 2.09 4.77
CA SER A 37 -6.85 1.31 3.73
C SER A 37 -7.79 0.44 2.89
N VAL A 38 -8.94 0.02 3.44
CA VAL A 38 -9.94 -0.78 2.70
C VAL A 38 -10.45 -0.04 1.47
N PHE A 39 -10.74 1.26 1.57
CA PHE A 39 -11.23 2.06 0.44
C PHE A 39 -10.17 2.18 -0.67
N ALA A 40 -8.93 2.48 -0.28
CA ALA A 40 -7.81 2.58 -1.22
C ALA A 40 -7.54 1.24 -1.93
N ASN A 41 -7.58 0.13 -1.20
CA ASN A 41 -7.42 -1.21 -1.78
C ASN A 41 -8.58 -1.56 -2.71
N GLY A 42 -9.82 -1.23 -2.34
CA GLY A 42 -11.00 -1.47 -3.19
C GLY A 42 -10.90 -0.76 -4.54
N LEU A 43 -10.53 0.53 -4.53
CA LEU A 43 -10.30 1.30 -5.75
C LEU A 43 -9.15 0.73 -6.58
N GLY A 44 -8.04 0.35 -5.92
CA GLY A 44 -6.90 -0.25 -6.59
C GLY A 44 -7.27 -1.55 -7.33
N VAL A 45 -7.98 -2.46 -6.66
CA VAL A 45 -8.47 -3.70 -7.26
C VAL A 45 -9.43 -3.43 -8.43
N GLY A 46 -10.35 -2.47 -8.26
CA GLY A 46 -11.29 -2.08 -9.31
C GLY A 46 -10.60 -1.52 -10.57
N ILE A 47 -9.66 -0.60 -10.41
CA ILE A 47 -8.90 -0.01 -11.52
C ILE A 47 -8.10 -1.08 -12.25
N VAL A 48 -7.42 -1.97 -11.52
CA VAL A 48 -6.65 -3.07 -12.10
C VAL A 48 -7.56 -4.01 -12.89
N ALA A 49 -8.76 -4.31 -12.41
CA ALA A 49 -9.71 -5.16 -13.13
C ALA A 49 -10.14 -4.55 -14.48
N ILE A 50 -10.39 -3.23 -14.53
CA ILE A 50 -10.75 -2.54 -15.78
C ILE A 50 -9.56 -2.53 -16.75
N ILE A 51 -8.35 -2.27 -16.26
CA ILE A 51 -7.11 -2.31 -17.07
C ILE A 51 -6.87 -3.72 -17.61
N ALA A 52 -7.05 -4.76 -16.77
CA ALA A 52 -6.89 -6.15 -17.21
C ALA A 52 -7.88 -6.50 -18.33
N ARG A 53 -9.13 -6.00 -18.24
CA ARG A 53 -10.14 -6.18 -19.28
C ARG A 53 -9.77 -5.46 -20.58
N SER A 54 -9.29 -4.22 -20.54
CA SER A 54 -8.88 -3.49 -21.74
C SER A 54 -7.65 -4.09 -22.41
N VAL A 55 -6.70 -4.61 -21.63
CA VAL A 55 -5.58 -5.42 -22.12
C VAL A 55 -6.09 -6.68 -22.84
N GLY A 56 -7.07 -7.39 -22.25
CA GLY A 56 -7.67 -8.59 -22.86
C GLY A 56 -8.34 -8.33 -24.21
N ILE A 57 -8.96 -7.17 -24.38
CA ILE A 57 -9.62 -6.74 -25.64
C ILE A 57 -8.59 -6.15 -26.65
N ARG A 58 -7.31 -6.05 -26.27
CA ARG A 58 -6.22 -5.43 -27.06
C ARG A 58 -6.44 -3.95 -27.40
N ASP A 59 -7.29 -3.26 -26.64
CA ASP A 59 -7.52 -1.81 -26.79
C ASP A 59 -6.47 -1.02 -25.98
N GLN A 60 -5.34 -0.75 -26.65
CA GLN A 60 -4.22 0.00 -26.06
C GLN A 60 -4.60 1.44 -25.69
N TYR A 61 -5.49 2.07 -26.47
CA TYR A 61 -5.89 3.45 -26.21
C TYR A 61 -6.72 3.53 -24.93
N ALA A 62 -7.74 2.67 -24.80
CA ALA A 62 -8.56 2.60 -23.60
C ALA A 62 -7.73 2.18 -22.37
N MET A 63 -6.80 1.23 -22.52
CA MET A 63 -5.89 0.83 -21.44
C MET A 63 -5.10 2.02 -20.90
N TRP A 64 -4.45 2.81 -21.75
CA TRP A 64 -3.68 3.98 -21.31
C TRP A 64 -4.56 5.10 -20.73
N HIS A 65 -5.75 5.32 -21.30
CA HIS A 65 -6.70 6.30 -20.78
C HIS A 65 -7.19 5.93 -19.38
N THR A 66 -7.63 4.69 -19.20
CA THR A 66 -8.05 4.18 -17.89
C THR A 66 -6.89 4.14 -16.90
N ALA A 67 -5.68 3.78 -17.33
CA ALA A 67 -4.51 3.78 -16.44
C ALA A 67 -4.19 5.20 -15.93
N ARG A 68 -4.19 6.20 -16.82
CA ARG A 68 -3.93 7.60 -16.42
C ARG A 68 -5.05 8.14 -15.53
N GLN A 69 -6.30 7.89 -15.89
CA GLN A 69 -7.45 8.31 -15.09
C GLN A 69 -7.48 7.62 -13.74
N GLY A 70 -7.15 6.33 -13.68
CA GLY A 70 -7.05 5.55 -12.45
C GLY A 70 -5.93 6.08 -11.54
N LEU A 71 -4.79 6.46 -12.10
CA LEU A 71 -3.70 7.08 -11.32
C LEU A 71 -4.13 8.44 -10.76
N LEU A 72 -4.78 9.28 -11.56
CA LEU A 72 -5.31 10.57 -11.11
C LEU A 72 -6.36 10.39 -10.01
N LEU A 73 -7.27 9.42 -10.17
CA LEU A 73 -8.27 9.09 -9.17
C LEU A 73 -7.62 8.58 -7.88
N ALA A 74 -6.60 7.73 -7.98
CA ALA A 74 -5.84 7.26 -6.83
C ALA A 74 -5.19 8.42 -6.07
N VAL A 75 -4.55 9.37 -6.76
CA VAL A 75 -3.99 10.57 -6.12
C VAL A 75 -5.08 11.43 -5.48
N LEU A 76 -6.21 11.61 -6.16
CA LEU A 76 -7.31 12.46 -5.69
C LEU A 76 -8.03 11.87 -4.47
N VAL A 77 -8.09 10.54 -4.34
CA VAL A 77 -8.70 9.87 -3.19
C VAL A 77 -7.71 9.70 -2.04
N THR A 78 -6.44 9.40 -2.33
CA THR A 78 -5.43 9.17 -1.29
C THR A 78 -4.89 10.48 -0.70
N SER A 79 -4.85 11.58 -1.45
CA SER A 79 -4.34 12.86 -0.92
C SER A 79 -5.19 13.45 0.21
N PRO A 80 -6.54 13.50 0.16
CA PRO A 80 -7.33 13.96 1.29
C PRO A 80 -7.22 13.01 2.48
N GLN A 81 -7.19 11.69 2.25
CA GLN A 81 -6.99 10.70 3.31
C GLN A 81 -5.65 10.89 4.03
N SER A 82 -4.56 11.11 3.27
CA SER A 82 -3.24 11.37 3.84
C SER A 82 -3.20 12.70 4.58
N LEU A 83 -3.88 13.73 4.06
CA LEU A 83 -3.96 15.03 4.71
C LEU A 83 -4.76 14.95 6.02
N ILE A 84 -5.88 14.23 6.04
CA ILE A 84 -6.68 13.95 7.23
C ILE A 84 -5.82 13.24 8.28
N GLY A 85 -5.04 12.23 7.88
CA GLY A 85 -4.10 11.53 8.78
C GLY A 85 -3.06 12.47 9.40
N ILE A 86 -2.51 13.40 8.61
CA ILE A 86 -1.52 14.38 9.09
C ILE A 86 -2.16 15.43 10.01
N VAL A 87 -3.31 16.00 9.63
CA VAL A 87 -4.00 17.04 10.41
C VAL A 87 -4.52 16.50 11.74
N LEU A 88 -5.17 15.33 11.72
CA LEU A 88 -5.63 14.64 12.93
C LEU A 88 -4.45 14.15 13.79
N GLY A 89 -3.37 13.70 13.16
CA GLY A 89 -2.14 13.30 13.85
C GLY A 89 -1.41 14.47 14.53
N SER A 90 -1.54 15.69 13.99
CA SER A 90 -0.99 16.91 14.63
C SER A 90 -1.88 17.45 15.75
N SER A 91 -3.14 17.03 15.80
CA SER A 91 -4.11 17.49 16.80
C SER A 91 -3.87 16.77 18.12
N TYR A 92 -3.83 17.54 19.21
CA TYR A 92 -3.71 17.12 20.63
C TYR A 92 -4.71 16.03 21.07
N GLN A 93 -5.71 15.71 20.25
CA GLN A 93 -6.71 14.67 20.52
C GLN A 93 -6.16 13.25 20.40
N LEU A 94 -5.15 12.98 19.54
CA LEU A 94 -4.53 11.65 19.55
C LEU A 94 -3.72 11.39 20.84
N TYR A 95 -3.26 12.45 21.52
CA TYR A 95 -2.49 12.37 22.75
C TYR A 95 -3.32 11.91 23.96
N TRP A 96 -4.65 11.98 23.92
CA TRP A 96 -5.49 11.40 24.98
C TRP A 96 -5.55 9.86 24.88
N PHE A 97 -5.37 9.32 23.68
CA PHE A 97 -5.35 7.88 23.41
C PHE A 97 -3.93 7.27 23.41
N LEU A 98 -2.88 8.10 23.29
CA LEU A 98 -1.48 7.68 23.26
C LEU A 98 -0.83 7.81 24.66
N PRO A 99 0.00 6.87 25.10
CA PRO A 99 0.74 7.01 26.35
C PRO A 99 1.69 8.21 26.27
N GLU A 100 1.61 9.09 27.26
CA GLU A 100 2.28 10.41 27.38
C GLU A 100 3.77 10.42 27.00
N LYS A 101 4.45 9.27 27.14
CA LYS A 101 5.90 9.11 26.92
C LYS A 101 6.30 8.74 25.49
N VAL A 102 5.38 8.27 24.65
CA VAL A 102 5.67 7.87 23.25
C VAL A 102 5.73 9.11 22.35
N ALA A 103 4.89 10.10 22.63
CA ALA A 103 4.74 11.29 21.82
C ALA A 103 5.96 12.23 21.84
N LEU A 104 6.84 12.11 22.85
CA LEU A 104 8.04 12.92 23.03
C LEU A 104 9.30 12.36 22.32
N SER A 105 9.29 11.11 21.83
CA SER A 105 10.53 10.43 21.39
C SER A 105 10.89 10.59 19.90
N THR A 106 10.01 11.13 19.06
CA THR A 106 10.28 11.27 17.62
C THR A 106 10.02 12.70 17.18
N GLN A 107 11.08 13.49 16.95
CA GLN A 107 10.99 14.86 16.42
C GLN A 107 10.37 14.95 15.00
N LEU A 108 10.14 13.81 14.34
CA LEU A 108 9.40 13.67 13.06
C LEU A 108 8.00 13.02 13.21
N GLY A 109 7.66 12.50 14.40
CA GLY A 109 6.35 11.95 14.76
C GLY A 109 5.71 11.00 13.73
N ALA A 110 4.38 11.07 13.63
CA ALA A 110 3.59 10.35 12.64
C ALA A 110 3.97 10.75 11.19
N VAL A 111 4.33 12.01 10.95
CA VAL A 111 4.65 12.54 9.62
C VAL A 111 5.83 11.78 8.98
N GLY A 112 6.86 11.44 9.75
CA GLY A 112 7.99 10.63 9.29
C GLY A 112 7.60 9.21 8.89
N VAL A 113 6.71 8.56 9.65
CA VAL A 113 6.19 7.21 9.35
C VAL A 113 5.35 7.23 8.07
N TRP A 114 4.48 8.23 7.92
CA TRP A 114 3.66 8.42 6.72
C TRP A 114 4.53 8.68 5.48
N ALA A 115 5.55 9.53 5.59
CA ALA A 115 6.51 9.76 4.51
C ALA A 115 7.23 8.47 4.11
N ALA A 116 7.72 7.68 5.08
CA ALA A 116 8.38 6.41 4.83
C ALA A 116 7.43 5.39 4.16
N MET A 117 6.17 5.30 4.59
CA MET A 117 5.17 4.43 3.96
C MET A 117 4.91 4.82 2.51
N VAL A 118 4.73 6.12 2.21
CA VAL A 118 4.55 6.60 0.83
C VAL A 118 5.76 6.25 -0.03
N VAL A 119 6.97 6.51 0.46
CA VAL A 119 8.21 6.16 -0.25
C VAL A 119 8.29 4.65 -0.50
N SER A 120 7.97 3.82 0.49
CA SER A 120 7.98 2.36 0.35
C SER A 120 6.98 1.85 -0.69
N MET A 121 5.78 2.43 -0.75
CA MET A 121 4.74 2.07 -1.72
C MET A 121 5.14 2.44 -3.14
N ILE A 122 5.80 3.59 -3.33
CA ILE A 122 6.34 4.02 -4.63
C ILE A 122 7.43 3.04 -5.09
N LEU A 123 8.39 2.72 -4.23
CA LEU A 123 9.46 1.76 -4.53
C LEU A 123 8.89 0.38 -4.86
N GLN A 124 7.91 -0.09 -4.08
CA GLN A 124 7.23 -1.36 -4.32
C GLN A 124 6.53 -1.36 -5.69
N GLY A 125 5.81 -0.31 -6.04
CA GLY A 125 5.17 -0.16 -7.35
C GLY A 125 6.16 -0.16 -8.51
N ILE A 126 7.30 0.53 -8.35
CA ILE A 126 8.38 0.56 -9.35
C ILE A 126 8.96 -0.84 -9.54
N PHE A 127 9.30 -1.54 -8.46
CA PHE A 127 9.83 -2.91 -8.55
C PHE A 127 8.84 -3.88 -9.18
N MET A 128 7.55 -3.75 -8.87
CA MET A 128 6.50 -4.55 -9.51
C MET A 128 6.43 -4.27 -11.02
N SER A 129 6.49 -3.00 -11.44
CA SER A 129 6.49 -2.62 -12.86
C SER A 129 7.71 -3.15 -13.59
N ILE A 130 8.91 -3.03 -13.00
CA ILE A 130 10.16 -3.56 -13.58
C ILE A 130 10.06 -5.09 -13.71
N ARG A 131 9.60 -5.78 -12.68
CA ARG A 131 9.38 -7.24 -12.70
C ARG A 131 8.40 -7.64 -13.80
N PHE A 132 7.31 -6.89 -13.99
CA PHE A 132 6.33 -7.17 -15.02
C PHE A 132 6.89 -6.97 -16.44
N ARG A 133 7.68 -5.91 -16.66
CA ARG A 133 8.35 -5.63 -17.94
C ARG A 133 9.41 -6.67 -18.31
N ARG A 134 9.98 -7.38 -17.33
CA ARG A 134 10.96 -8.46 -17.56
C ARG A 134 10.37 -9.70 -18.25
N GLY A 135 9.06 -9.76 -18.50
CA GLY A 135 8.47 -10.73 -19.43
C GLY A 135 8.50 -12.20 -19.00
N ARG A 136 9.18 -12.57 -17.91
CA ARG A 136 9.30 -13.94 -17.36
C ARG A 136 7.96 -14.65 -17.06
N TRP A 137 6.86 -13.91 -17.10
CA TRP A 137 5.51 -14.47 -16.97
C TRP A 137 4.98 -15.07 -18.28
N LYS A 138 5.57 -14.71 -19.42
CA LYS A 138 5.21 -15.24 -20.75
C LYS A 138 5.73 -16.66 -20.98
N ASP A 139 6.79 -17.03 -20.26
CA ASP A 139 7.42 -18.35 -20.35
C ASP A 139 6.76 -19.38 -19.42
N ILE A 140 5.70 -18.99 -18.70
CA ILE A 140 4.97 -19.89 -17.81
C ILE A 140 3.93 -20.63 -18.67
N ASP A 141 4.21 -21.89 -18.97
CA ASP A 141 3.26 -22.77 -19.63
C ASP A 141 2.12 -23.12 -18.66
N PHE A 142 0.94 -22.55 -18.90
CA PHE A 142 -0.25 -22.77 -18.08
C PHE A 142 -0.98 -24.08 -18.43
N ALA A 143 -0.59 -24.73 -19.51
CA ALA A 143 -1.23 -25.96 -19.97
C ALA A 143 -0.12 -26.94 -20.26
N GLY A 144 0.36 -27.69 -19.25
CA GLY A 144 1.52 -28.59 -19.31
C GLY A 144 1.60 -29.45 -20.60
N GLN A 145 2.06 -28.83 -21.67
CA GLN A 145 2.14 -29.37 -23.01
C GLN A 145 3.55 -29.07 -23.45
N PRO A 146 4.32 -30.10 -23.83
CA PRO A 146 5.71 -29.90 -24.21
C PRO A 146 5.73 -28.95 -25.41
N LEU A 147 6.48 -27.85 -25.24
CA LEU A 147 6.74 -26.87 -26.30
C LEU A 147 7.21 -27.61 -27.55
N THR A 148 6.30 -27.80 -28.51
CA THR A 148 6.68 -28.27 -29.83
C THR A 148 7.37 -27.13 -30.54
N ALA A 149 8.59 -27.45 -30.99
CA ALA A 149 9.57 -26.52 -31.49
C ALA A 149 9.05 -25.62 -32.63
N SER A 150 9.56 -24.39 -32.58
CA SER A 150 9.60 -23.36 -33.61
C SER A 150 9.70 -23.89 -35.04
N ARG A 151 8.94 -23.27 -35.94
CA ARG A 151 9.38 -23.03 -37.32
C ARG A 151 10.07 -21.68 -37.41
#